data_AF-A0A4P8YLS5-F1
#
_entry.id   AF-A0A4P8YLS5-F1
#
_cell.length_a   1.000
_cell.length_b   1.000
_cell.length_c   1.000
_cell.angle_alpha   90.00
_cell.angle_beta   90.00
_cell.angle_gamma   90.00
#
_symmetry.space_group_name_H-M   'P 1'
#
loop_
_entity.id
_entity.type
_entity.pdbx_description
1 polymer ?
#
loop_
_entity_poly.entity_id
_entity_poly.type
_entity_poly.pdbx_seq_one_letter_code
_entity_poly.pdbx_strand_id
1 'polypeptide(L)'
;MNNYETIIKFITENPGSGLAELQRHTRISRSSLTSSLSRLAERGYLWRTRTGGRFIYFESRAVAIQHGATTGTVLNKPMKFGCTNELTALFNRCLAAARSAV
;
A
#
# COMPACT_ATOMS: atom_id res chain seq x y z
N MET A 1 8.93 17.58 -12.14
CA MET A 1 8.54 16.49 -11.21
C MET A 1 7.04 16.57 -11.01
N ASN A 2 6.33 15.49 -11.32
CA ASN A 2 4.87 15.47 -11.21
C ASN A 2 4.49 15.30 -9.73
N ASN A 3 3.51 16.07 -9.23
CA ASN A 3 3.13 16.03 -7.81
C ASN A 3 2.75 14.61 -7.32
N TYR A 4 2.24 13.78 -8.23
CA TYR A 4 1.89 12.38 -7.97
C TYR A 4 3.12 11.50 -7.69
N GLU A 5 4.20 11.64 -8.46
CA GLU A 5 5.42 10.83 -8.30
C GLU A 5 6.10 11.12 -6.98
N THR A 6 6.17 12.40 -6.59
CA THR A 6 6.74 12.83 -5.31
C THR A 6 5.96 12.28 -4.13
N ILE A 7 4.62 12.26 -4.22
CA ILE A 7 3.75 11.70 -3.18
C ILE A 7 3.91 10.18 -3.07
N ILE A 8 3.91 9.47 -4.20
CA ILE A 8 4.08 8.01 -4.23
C ILE A 8 5.44 7.63 -3.64
N LYS A 9 6.53 8.25 -4.13
CA LYS A 9 7.89 7.99 -3.63
C LYS A 9 7.98 8.18 -2.11
N PHE A 10 7.41 9.27 -1.59
CA PHE A 10 7.42 9.54 -0.15
C PHE A 10 6.67 8.46 0.65
N ILE A 11 5.51 8.00 0.17
CA ILE A 11 4.70 6.98 0.86
C ILE A 11 5.35 5.60 0.77
N THR A 12 6.04 5.30 -0.33
CA THR A 12 6.84 4.07 -0.47
C THR A 12 8.02 4.06 0.50
N GLU A 13 8.69 5.20 0.69
CA GLU A 13 9.79 5.35 1.67
C GLU A 13 9.28 5.39 3.13
N ASN A 14 8.07 5.91 3.37
CA ASN A 14 7.48 6.10 4.70
C ASN A 14 6.02 5.58 4.74
N PRO A 15 5.83 4.25 4.78
CA PRO A 15 4.50 3.66 4.80
C PRO A 15 3.77 3.99 6.10
N GLY A 16 2.49 4.33 6.01
CA GLY A 16 1.67 4.71 7.16
C GLY A 16 1.75 6.20 7.51
N SER A 17 2.41 7.01 6.69
CA SER A 17 2.44 8.46 6.87
C SER A 17 1.07 9.10 6.76
N GLY A 18 0.86 10.11 7.59
CA GLY A 18 -0.35 10.92 7.61
C GLY A 18 -0.26 12.17 6.71
N LEU A 19 -1.41 12.81 6.48
CA LEU A 19 -1.49 14.03 5.67
C LEU A 19 -0.54 15.15 6.16
N ALA A 20 -0.37 15.29 7.48
CA ALA A 20 0.47 16.31 8.09
C ALA A 20 1.98 16.07 7.90
N GLU A 21 2.40 14.82 7.71
CA GLU A 21 3.80 14.48 7.40
C GLU A 21 4.06 14.71 5.91
N LEU A 22 3.15 14.23 5.06
CA LEU A 22 3.18 14.49 3.62
C LEU A 22 3.26 15.98 3.31
N GLN A 23 2.46 16.82 3.98
CA GLN A 23 2.48 18.26 3.80
C GLN A 23 3.83 18.89 4.21
N ARG A 24 4.43 18.41 5.31
CA ARG A 24 5.73 18.91 5.79
C ARG A 24 6.85 18.61 4.80
N HIS A 25 6.81 17.46 4.12
CA HIS A 25 7.89 17.02 3.25
C HIS A 25 7.73 17.40 1.77
N THR A 26 6.50 17.47 1.26
CA THR A 26 6.28 17.62 -0.18
C THR A 26 6.20 19.07 -0.67
N ARG A 27 6.17 20.08 0.22
CA ARG A 27 5.90 21.49 -0.12
C ARG A 27 4.61 21.72 -0.94
N ILE A 28 3.73 20.71 -1.04
CA ILE A 28 2.45 20.79 -1.75
C ILE A 28 1.40 21.36 -0.80
N SER A 29 0.52 22.22 -1.33
CA SER A 29 -0.60 22.78 -0.56
C SER A 29 -1.54 21.67 -0.08
N ARG A 30 -2.14 21.84 1.11
CA ARG A 30 -2.99 20.81 1.71
C ARG A 30 -4.17 20.41 0.82
N SER A 31 -4.78 21.36 0.12
CA SER A 31 -5.89 21.12 -0.82
C SER A 31 -5.43 20.27 -2.00
N SER A 32 -4.33 20.65 -2.67
CA SER A 32 -3.76 19.89 -3.79
C SER A 32 -3.32 18.50 -3.37
N LEU A 33 -2.75 18.35 -2.17
CA LEU A 33 -2.31 17.06 -1.61
C LEU A 33 -3.53 16.15 -1.36
N THR A 34 -4.59 16.70 -0.77
CA THR A 34 -5.84 15.95 -0.52
C THR A 34 -6.49 15.49 -1.81
N SER A 35 -6.63 16.36 -2.82
CA SER A 35 -7.16 15.99 -4.13
C SER A 35 -6.29 14.95 -4.84
N SER A 36 -4.96 15.08 -4.74
CA SER A 36 -4.03 14.13 -5.37
C SER A 36 -4.09 12.77 -4.71
N LEU A 37 -4.14 12.71 -3.38
CA LEU A 37 -4.28 11.46 -2.63
C LEU A 37 -5.63 10.77 -2.91
N SER A 38 -6.72 11.52 -3.01
CA SER A 38 -8.02 10.95 -3.39
C SER A 38 -7.96 10.33 -4.78
N ARG A 39 -7.40 11.04 -5.77
CA ARG A 39 -7.23 10.51 -7.13
C ARG A 39 -6.31 9.28 -7.19
N LEU A 40 -5.21 9.28 -6.43
CA LEU A 40 -4.30 8.14 -6.35
C LEU A 40 -4.97 6.92 -5.70
N ALA A 41 -5.82 7.15 -4.69
CA ALA A 41 -6.59 6.09 -4.06
C ALA A 41 -7.69 5.54 -4.99
N GLU A 42 -8.43 6.42 -5.67
CA GLU A 42 -9.45 6.03 -6.66
C GLU A 42 -8.86 5.21 -7.81
N ARG A 43 -7.68 5.60 -8.28
CA ARG A 43 -6.94 4.87 -9.32
C ARG A 43 -6.24 3.61 -8.81
N GLY A 44 -6.31 3.32 -7.51
CA GLY A 44 -5.75 2.11 -6.92
C GLY A 44 -4.24 2.10 -6.73
N TYR A 45 -3.56 3.26 -6.82
CA TYR A 45 -2.12 3.37 -6.56
C TYR A 45 -1.78 3.38 -5.07
N LEU A 46 -2.69 3.93 -4.26
CA LEU A 46 -2.54 4.00 -2.82
C LEU A 46 -3.77 3.41 -2.15
N TRP A 47 -3.61 2.90 -0.94
CA TRP A 47 -4.71 2.62 -0.05
C TRP A 47 -4.60 3.48 1.21
N ARG A 48 -5.76 3.83 1.77
CA ARG A 48 -5.85 4.59 3.01
C ARG A 48 -6.56 3.77 4.07
N THR A 49 -6.17 3.95 5.32
CA THR A 49 -6.90 3.46 6.48
C THR A 49 -6.98 4.54 7.55
N ARG A 50 -7.89 4.36 8.51
CA ARG A 50 -8.08 5.29 9.61
C ARG A 50 -7.55 4.66 10.89
N THR A 51 -6.58 5.33 11.51
CA THR A 51 -5.96 4.90 12.78
C THR A 51 -5.98 6.09 13.73
N GLY A 52 -6.58 5.93 14.92
CA GLY A 52 -6.65 7.01 15.93
C GLY A 52 -7.30 8.31 15.43
N GLY A 53 -8.32 8.21 14.56
CA GLY A 53 -9.01 9.36 13.97
C GLY A 53 -8.29 10.05 12.81
N ARG A 54 -7.09 9.60 12.43
CA ARG A 54 -6.31 10.16 11.33
C ARG A 54 -6.25 9.20 10.15
N PHE A 55 -6.25 9.75 8.94
CA PHE A 55 -5.98 8.96 7.74
C PHE A 55 -4.48 8.76 7.58
N ILE A 56 -4.10 7.49 7.40
CA ILE A 56 -2.75 7.07 7.07
C ILE A 56 -2.76 6.39 5.70
N TYR A 57 -1.70 6.60 4.93
CA TYR A 57 -1.60 6.20 3.53
C TYR A 57 -0.50 5.18 3.34
N PHE A 58 -0.74 4.26 2.41
CA PHE A 58 0.15 3.15 2.09
C PHE A 58 0.12 2.88 0.59
N GLU A 59 1.20 2.33 0.07
CA GLU A 59 1.27 1.90 -1.32
C GLU A 59 0.34 0.70 -1.57
N SER A 60 -0.37 0.72 -2.70
CA SER A 60 -1.24 -0.39 -3.11
C SER A 60 -0.42 -1.61 -3.52
N ARG A 61 -0.88 -2.79 -3.11
CA ARG A 61 -0.21 -4.07 -3.38
C ARG A 61 -0.05 -4.37 -4.87
N ALA A 62 -0.94 -3.85 -5.72
CA ALA A 62 -0.83 -4.01 -7.18
C ALA A 62 0.33 -3.20 -7.79
N VAL A 63 0.69 -2.07 -7.16
CA VAL A 63 1.74 -1.15 -7.62
C VAL A 63 3.09 -1.50 -7.00
N ALA A 64 3.10 -1.97 -5.75
CA ALA A 64 4.32 -2.47 -5.09
C ALA A 64 5.00 -3.62 -5.88
N ILE A 65 4.20 -4.44 -6.59
CA ILE A 65 4.70 -5.52 -7.46
C ILE A 65 5.35 -4.97 -8.74
N GLN A 66 4.92 -3.79 -9.23
CA GLN A 66 5.43 -3.17 -10.46
C GLN A 66 6.68 -2.29 -10.20
N HIS A 67 6.80 -1.69 -9.01
CA HIS A 67 7.93 -0.82 -8.66
C HIS A 67 9.12 -1.56 -8.02
N GLY A 68 9.11 -2.90 -8.01
CA GLY A 68 10.22 -3.70 -7.49
C GLY A 68 10.45 -3.55 -5.99
N ALA A 69 9.48 -3.01 -5.24
CA ALA A 69 9.53 -2.91 -3.80
C ALA A 69 9.29 -4.31 -3.19
N THR A 70 10.35 -5.12 -3.16
CA THR A 70 10.43 -6.37 -2.41
C THR A 70 10.55 -6.06 -0.91
N THR A 71 9.62 -5.27 -0.36
CA THR A 71 9.62 -4.96 1.07
C THR A 71 8.63 -5.89 1.75
N GLY A 72 9.19 -6.97 2.30
CA GLY A 72 8.52 -8.02 3.08
C GLY A 72 7.85 -7.56 4.37
N THR A 73 7.06 -6.49 4.34
CA THR A 73 5.98 -6.29 5.29
C THR A 73 4.71 -6.83 4.65
N VAL A 74 4.53 -8.13 4.84
CA VAL A 74 3.21 -8.75 4.85
C VAL A 74 2.41 -8.02 5.93
N LEU A 75 1.85 -6.86 5.59
CA LEU A 75 0.72 -6.33 6.34
C LEU A 75 -0.43 -7.26 5.97
N ASN A 76 -0.48 -8.39 6.66
CA ASN A 76 -1.67 -9.18 6.85
C ASN A 76 -2.70 -8.22 7.47
N LYS A 77 -3.39 -7.48 6.60
CA LYS A 77 -4.79 -7.20 6.86
C LYS A 77 -5.38 -8.58 7.14
N PRO A 78 -5.90 -8.88 8.33
CA PRO A 78 -6.78 -10.03 8.42
C PRO A 78 -7.85 -9.75 7.37
N MET A 79 -7.83 -10.54 6.30
CA MET A 79 -8.96 -10.54 5.37
C MET A 79 -10.17 -10.74 6.27
N LYS A 80 -11.15 -9.83 6.20
CA LYS A 80 -12.41 -9.97 6.95
C LYS A 80 -13.14 -11.28 6.56
N PHE A 81 -12.73 -11.84 5.43
CA PHE A 81 -13.01 -13.18 4.94
C PHE A 81 -11.68 -13.91 4.73
N GLY A 82 -10.90 -14.05 5.79
CA GLY A 82 -9.79 -15.00 5.82
C GLY A 82 -10.45 -16.36 5.64
N CYS A 83 -10.31 -16.94 4.46
CA CYS A 83 -10.60 -18.35 4.29
C CYS A 83 -9.67 -19.10 5.25
N THR A 84 -10.14 -19.38 6.46
CA THR A 84 -9.80 -20.55 7.28
C THR A 84 -10.26 -21.83 6.58
N ASN A 85 -10.14 -21.88 5.25
CA ASN A 85 -10.45 -23.05 4.47
C ASN A 85 -9.14 -23.82 4.32
N GLU A 86 -9.08 -24.98 4.95
CA GLU A 86 -7.94 -25.89 4.91
C GLU A 86 -7.50 -26.20 3.47
N LEU A 87 -8.43 -26.15 2.51
CA LEU A 87 -8.13 -26.32 1.08
C LEU A 87 -7.28 -25.19 0.51
N THR A 88 -7.52 -23.94 0.93
CA THR A 88 -6.70 -22.79 0.49
C THR A 88 -5.28 -22.90 1.08
N ALA A 89 -5.16 -23.39 2.32
CA ALA A 89 -3.86 -23.64 2.94
C ALA A 89 -3.11 -24.78 2.24
N LEU A 90 -3.80 -25.86 1.88
CA LEU A 90 -3.24 -26.98 1.12
C LEU A 90 -2.76 -26.53 -0.26
N PHE A 91 -3.60 -25.78 -0.99
CA PHE A 91 -3.24 -25.25 -2.31
C PHE A 91 -1.98 -24.38 -2.26
N ASN A 92 -1.89 -23.47 -1.29
CA ASN A 92 -0.73 -22.61 -1.11
C ASN A 92 0.53 -23.40 -0.75
N ARG A 93 0.42 -24.47 0.06
CA ARG A 93 1.55 -25.37 0.35
C ARG A 93 2.03 -26.11 -0.89
N CYS A 94 1.12 -26.67 -1.69
CA CYS A 94 1.47 -27.38 -2.91
C CYS A 94 2.12 -26.44 -3.94
N LEU A 95 1.58 -25.22 -4.09
CA LEU A 95 2.13 -24.22 -5.01
C LEU A 95 3.54 -23.77 -4.58
N ALA A 96 3.79 -23.63 -3.27
CA ALA A 96 5.11 -23.30 -2.75
C ALA A 96 6.12 -24.42 -3.01
N ALA A 97 5.73 -25.68 -2.78
CA ALA A 97 6.59 -26.84 -3.04
C ALA A 97 6.97 -26.95 -4.53
N ALA A 98 6.03 -26.74 -5.44
CA ALA A 98 6.28 -26.79 -6.89
C ALA A 98 7.25 -25.69 -7.37
N ARG A 99 7.24 -24.51 -6.72
CA ARG A 99 8.13 -23.39 -7.07
C ARG A 99 9.55 -23.57 -6.56
N SER A 100 9.74 -24.34 -5.49
CA SER A 100 11.07 -24.65 -4.92
C SER A 100 11.71 -25.89 -5.54
N ALA A 101 10.99 -26.60 -6.41
CA ALA A 101 11.46 -27.80 -7.11
C ALA A 101 12.06 -27.49 -8.51
N VAL A 102 12.23 -26.20 -8.83
CA VAL A 102 12.95 -25.65 -10.00
C VAL A 102 14.19 -24.94 -9.47
#